data_AF-A0A4Q8NXT4-F1
#
_entry.id   AF-A0A4Q8NXT4-F1
#
_cell.length_a   1.000
_cell.length_b   1.000
_cell.length_c   1.000
_cell.angle_alpha   90.00
_cell.angle_beta   90.00
_cell.angle_gamma   90.00
#
_symmetry.space_group_name_H-M   'P 1'
#
loop_
_entity.id
_entity.type
_entity.pdbx_description
1 polymer ?
#
loop_
_entity_poly.entity_id
_entity_poly.type
_entity_poly.pdbx_seq_one_letter_code
_entity_poly.pdbx_strand_id
1 'polypeptide(L)'
;MNKNVKLSLIAIAVSLFMAKQASAANTWTEARNDAMGGTGVASANYGSGVLLNPALLAKAKPEDNITVVLPAVGVQITDKDNLQDEIDDISDKVDYYDEVVDNLTLGQILLNPRGVLNQFQGAARDLADELEYLNGKTARANAGAGLAVSIPGQTLSVAFIAKGYAHGRVSSSIDQNDIQYLRDIQHDERVALREAGRAALLGSDEITKHLNSTASGRVAIVSDYGIALAKQFVVGEVPVSIGVTPKLQKTWLYNYTTSIYNYDSSDWNSSRYRNDDTGFNIDAGLAADIGENWTLGLSGQNLVSRDIDTKDIYITNGMTGETTNYKDTYQIRPLVTAGIAWHNDLLTVSADGDLTETKGFKSEDNSQYVGVGAEVRPLSWLAVRAGYRADVKNNDSNVVTGGLGFAPFNRVHLDLMGLYGEDETWGAGAQLTMTF
;
A
#
# COMPACT_ATOMS: atom_id res chain seq x y z
N MET A 1 36.74 51.06 -3.92
CA MET A 1 36.26 50.19 -5.02
C MET A 1 36.11 48.79 -4.47
N ASN A 2 34.87 48.27 -4.43
CA ASN A 2 34.60 46.90 -3.96
C ASN A 2 34.85 45.90 -5.10
N LYS A 3 35.41 44.72 -4.79
CA LYS A 3 35.10 43.48 -5.52
C LYS A 3 34.95 42.34 -4.51
N ASN A 4 33.69 41.99 -4.25
CA ASN A 4 33.32 40.78 -3.52
C ASN A 4 33.66 39.56 -4.38
N VAL A 5 34.35 38.56 -3.82
CA VAL A 5 34.46 37.24 -4.44
C VAL A 5 33.29 36.40 -3.95
N LYS A 6 32.37 36.05 -4.86
CA LYS A 6 31.19 35.24 -4.54
C LYS A 6 31.56 33.75 -4.44
N LEU A 7 31.40 33.14 -3.27
CA LEU A 7 31.18 31.71 -3.16
C LEU A 7 29.73 31.39 -3.54
N SER A 8 29.45 31.18 -4.83
CA SER A 8 28.18 30.61 -5.29
C SER A 8 28.29 30.15 -6.75
N LEU A 9 28.59 28.86 -6.99
CA LEU A 9 28.27 28.16 -8.26
C LEU A 9 28.58 26.65 -8.25
N ILE A 10 29.43 26.16 -7.34
CA ILE A 10 29.75 24.71 -7.26
C ILE A 10 28.70 23.91 -6.44
N ALA A 11 27.95 24.56 -5.55
CA ALA A 11 26.91 23.92 -4.72
C ALA A 11 25.56 23.65 -5.42
N ILE A 12 25.42 24.03 -6.71
CA ILE A 12 24.17 23.88 -7.49
C ILE A 12 24.31 22.75 -8.55
N ALA A 13 25.50 22.15 -8.67
CA ALA A 13 25.78 21.12 -9.68
C ALA A 13 25.35 19.69 -9.31
N VAL A 14 24.80 19.47 -8.11
CA VAL A 14 24.32 18.14 -7.65
C VAL A 14 22.80 17.98 -7.82
N SER A 15 22.06 19.06 -8.05
CA SER A 15 20.58 19.08 -8.00
C SER A 15 19.88 18.96 -9.36
N LEU A 16 20.50 18.36 -10.39
CA LEU A 16 19.93 18.37 -11.75
C LEU A 16 20.26 17.19 -12.68
N PHE A 17 20.81 16.08 -12.18
CA PHE A 17 20.99 14.87 -12.99
C PHE A 17 20.38 13.63 -12.33
N MET A 18 19.46 13.00 -13.07
CA MET A 18 18.70 11.78 -12.74
C MET A 18 17.61 11.93 -11.67
N ALA A 19 16.65 12.81 -11.92
CA ALA A 19 15.27 12.56 -11.49
C ALA A 19 14.68 11.40 -12.32
N LYS A 20 15.02 10.17 -11.95
CA LYS A 20 14.05 9.08 -12.04
C LYS A 20 13.15 9.21 -10.82
N GLN A 21 11.85 9.03 -11.02
CA GLN A 21 10.83 9.24 -9.99
C GLN A 21 10.93 8.08 -8.96
N ALA A 22 10.19 8.09 -7.84
CA ALA A 22 10.43 7.15 -6.72
C ALA A 22 9.23 7.05 -5.68
N SER A 23 8.48 5.93 -5.45
CA SER A 23 7.33 5.75 -4.46
C SER A 23 7.03 4.46 -3.57
N ALA A 24 7.33 4.40 -2.26
CA ALA A 24 7.21 3.20 -1.37
C ALA A 24 6.11 3.30 -0.29
N ALA A 25 5.58 2.20 0.27
CA ALA A 25 4.58 2.14 1.36
C ALA A 25 5.11 1.61 2.72
N ASN A 26 4.37 1.91 3.81
CA ASN A 26 4.56 1.33 5.15
C ASN A 26 3.30 0.52 5.57
N THR A 27 3.46 -0.51 6.41
CA THR A 27 2.35 -1.38 6.88
C THR A 27 1.50 -0.80 8.02
N TRP A 28 1.84 0.36 8.57
CA TRP A 28 0.99 1.20 9.42
C TRP A 28 1.56 2.62 9.42
N THR A 29 0.80 3.61 9.88
CA THR A 29 1.16 5.04 9.77
C THR A 29 1.42 5.69 11.12
N GLU A 30 2.42 6.58 11.14
CA GLU A 30 2.73 7.54 12.21
C GLU A 30 3.25 8.78 11.47
N ALA A 31 2.49 9.88 11.48
CA ALA A 31 2.68 10.94 10.49
C ALA A 31 4.03 11.66 10.63
N ARG A 32 4.62 11.68 11.83
CA ARG A 32 5.95 12.26 12.04
C ARG A 32 7.04 11.40 11.39
N ASN A 33 6.99 10.08 11.59
CA ASN A 33 7.98 9.14 11.09
C ASN A 33 7.80 8.88 9.59
N ASP A 34 6.56 8.82 9.10
CA ASP A 34 6.26 8.73 7.67
C ASP A 34 6.78 9.96 6.90
N ALA A 35 6.70 11.17 7.49
CA ALA A 35 7.35 12.38 6.95
C ALA A 35 8.89 12.32 6.92
N MET A 36 9.51 11.33 7.56
CA MET A 36 10.95 11.06 7.62
C MET A 36 11.32 9.75 6.91
N GLY A 37 10.68 9.43 5.78
CA GLY A 37 10.94 8.22 5.00
C GLY A 37 10.52 6.93 5.73
N GLY A 38 9.55 7.02 6.65
CA GLY A 38 9.15 5.91 7.51
C GLY A 38 10.12 5.60 8.66
N THR A 39 11.21 6.38 8.83
CA THR A 39 12.20 6.13 9.89
C THR A 39 11.67 6.52 11.27
N GLY A 40 11.91 5.67 12.27
CA GLY A 40 11.40 5.85 13.63
C GLY A 40 11.80 4.77 14.64
N VAL A 41 12.42 3.66 14.22
CA VAL A 41 12.83 2.55 15.12
C VAL A 41 13.85 3.00 16.16
N ALA A 42 14.65 4.02 15.85
CA ALA A 42 15.57 4.68 16.79
C ALA A 42 15.19 6.14 17.13
N SER A 43 14.47 6.85 16.25
CA SER A 43 14.22 8.30 16.33
C SER A 43 12.81 8.72 16.75
N ALA A 44 11.89 7.79 16.98
CA ALA A 44 10.54 8.11 17.43
C ALA A 44 10.50 8.51 18.92
N ASN A 45 9.64 9.48 19.25
CA ASN A 45 9.41 9.92 20.63
C ASN A 45 8.77 8.80 21.46
N TYR A 46 9.01 8.73 22.77
CA TYR A 46 8.50 7.65 23.63
C TYR A 46 6.98 7.42 23.51
N GLY A 47 6.21 8.51 23.33
CA GLY A 47 4.76 8.49 23.32
C GLY A 47 4.13 7.79 22.11
N SER A 48 4.67 8.00 20.89
CA SER A 48 4.18 7.38 19.64
C SER A 48 5.08 6.26 19.13
N GLY A 49 6.37 6.27 19.47
CA GLY A 49 7.37 5.28 19.08
C GLY A 49 7.04 3.86 19.52
N VAL A 50 6.19 3.68 20.54
CA VAL A 50 5.65 2.38 20.96
C VAL A 50 4.90 1.63 19.85
N LEU A 51 4.37 2.34 18.84
CA LEU A 51 3.73 1.73 17.67
C LEU A 51 4.74 1.07 16.71
N LEU A 52 6.00 1.53 16.71
CA LEU A 52 7.09 1.08 15.83
C LEU A 52 8.10 0.18 16.56
N ASN A 53 8.56 0.59 17.74
CA ASN A 53 9.53 -0.10 18.59
C ASN A 53 9.12 0.06 20.07
N PRO A 54 8.62 -1.00 20.73
CA PRO A 54 8.13 -0.89 22.11
C PRO A 54 9.23 -0.53 23.12
N ALA A 55 10.52 -0.68 22.81
CA ALA A 55 11.59 -0.23 23.72
C ALA A 55 11.64 1.29 23.89
N LEU A 56 11.18 2.07 22.90
CA LEU A 56 11.22 3.53 22.94
C LEU A 56 10.33 4.11 24.06
N LEU A 57 9.29 3.38 24.47
CA LEU A 57 8.42 3.71 25.60
C LEU A 57 9.18 3.86 26.94
N ALA A 58 10.32 3.17 27.10
CA ALA A 58 11.16 3.27 28.28
C ALA A 58 12.18 4.43 28.23
N LYS A 59 12.18 5.25 27.17
CA LYS A 59 13.05 6.44 27.02
C LYS A 59 12.37 7.76 27.45
N ALA A 60 11.20 7.67 28.09
CA ALA A 60 10.54 8.83 28.68
C ALA A 60 11.41 9.48 29.77
N LYS A 61 11.43 10.82 29.80
CA LYS A 61 12.17 11.61 30.79
C LYS A 61 11.42 11.70 32.13
N PRO A 62 12.08 12.08 33.24
CA PRO A 62 11.42 12.25 34.54
C PRO A 62 10.28 13.30 34.53
N GLU A 63 10.36 14.29 33.64
CA GLU A 63 9.34 15.32 33.40
C GLU A 63 8.26 14.93 32.37
N ASP A 64 8.39 13.78 31.72
CA ASP A 64 7.41 13.29 30.74
C ASP A 64 6.21 12.63 31.46
N ASN A 65 5.01 13.00 31.03
CA ASN A 65 3.74 12.53 31.58
C ASN A 65 3.03 11.56 30.63
N ILE A 66 1.75 11.25 30.92
CA ILE A 66 0.90 10.45 30.05
C ILE A 66 0.78 11.14 28.68
N THR A 67 1.13 10.41 27.63
CA THR A 67 0.94 10.85 26.24
C THR A 67 -0.13 9.99 25.57
N VAL A 68 -1.09 10.66 24.91
CA VAL A 68 -2.16 10.06 24.13
C VAL A 68 -1.96 10.43 22.67
N VAL A 69 -1.70 9.43 21.83
CA VAL A 69 -1.78 9.54 20.37
C VAL A 69 -3.22 9.25 19.97
N LEU A 70 -3.94 10.31 19.58
CA LEU A 70 -5.24 10.24 18.90
C LEU A 70 -5.00 9.91 17.41
N PRO A 71 -6.01 9.39 16.67
CA PRO A 71 -5.79 8.57 15.49
C PRO A 71 -4.76 9.17 14.52
N ALA A 72 -3.57 8.59 14.50
CA ALA A 72 -2.60 8.81 13.44
C ALA A 72 -3.15 8.11 12.21
N VAL A 73 -3.62 8.86 11.22
CA VAL A 73 -4.22 8.35 9.99
C VAL A 73 -3.36 8.70 8.80
N GLY A 74 -3.32 7.80 7.83
CA GLY A 74 -2.49 7.93 6.65
C GLY A 74 -3.01 7.03 5.54
N VAL A 75 -2.99 7.54 4.33
CA VAL A 75 -3.40 6.83 3.11
C VAL A 75 -2.33 7.04 2.06
N GLN A 76 -2.05 5.99 1.30
CA GLN A 76 -1.20 6.00 0.12
C GLN A 76 -1.88 5.17 -0.98
N ILE A 77 -1.93 5.71 -2.19
CA ILE A 77 -2.41 5.02 -3.39
C ILE A 77 -1.28 5.02 -4.40
N THR A 78 -1.03 3.87 -5.02
CA THR A 78 -0.06 3.64 -6.09
C THR A 78 -0.82 3.08 -7.29
N ASP A 79 -0.96 3.88 -8.34
CA ASP A 79 -1.69 3.49 -9.55
C ASP A 79 -1.00 4.07 -10.80
N LYS A 80 0.12 3.45 -11.17
CA LYS A 80 0.97 3.80 -12.33
C LYS A 80 0.18 4.00 -13.62
N ASP A 81 -0.89 3.24 -13.74
CA ASP A 81 -1.59 2.94 -14.98
C ASP A 81 -3.00 3.53 -15.00
N ASN A 82 -3.38 4.33 -14.00
CA ASN A 82 -4.73 4.85 -13.75
C ASN A 82 -5.81 3.76 -13.79
N LEU A 83 -5.48 2.55 -13.34
CA LEU A 83 -6.30 1.34 -13.42
C LEU A 83 -7.71 1.52 -12.83
N GLN A 84 -7.94 2.47 -11.92
CA GLN A 84 -9.30 2.82 -11.50
C GLN A 84 -10.17 3.33 -12.67
N ASP A 85 -9.68 4.31 -13.44
CA ASP A 85 -10.42 4.90 -14.56
C ASP A 85 -10.56 3.86 -15.71
N GLU A 86 -9.52 3.06 -15.92
CA GLU A 86 -9.46 2.02 -16.97
C GLU A 86 -10.39 0.82 -16.65
N ILE A 87 -10.74 0.59 -15.37
CA ILE A 87 -11.75 -0.38 -14.95
C ILE A 87 -13.18 0.10 -15.24
N ASP A 88 -13.42 1.40 -15.24
CA ASP A 88 -14.69 1.95 -15.70
C ASP A 88 -14.73 1.92 -17.25
N ASP A 89 -13.64 2.30 -17.94
CA ASP A 89 -13.54 2.29 -19.41
C ASP A 89 -13.70 0.88 -20.04
N ILE A 90 -13.14 -0.18 -19.42
CA ILE A 90 -13.38 -1.57 -19.88
C ILE A 90 -14.84 -2.00 -19.72
N SER A 91 -15.55 -1.52 -18.70
CA SER A 91 -17.00 -1.78 -18.57
C SER A 91 -17.75 -1.20 -19.76
N ASP A 92 -17.45 0.04 -20.13
CA ASP A 92 -18.02 0.69 -21.33
C ASP A 92 -17.62 -0.04 -22.63
N LYS A 93 -16.41 -0.60 -22.74
CA LYS A 93 -16.02 -1.41 -23.91
C LYS A 93 -16.78 -2.73 -23.99
N VAL A 94 -16.98 -3.40 -22.86
CA VAL A 94 -17.73 -4.66 -22.77
C VAL A 94 -19.20 -4.40 -23.14
N ASP A 95 -19.84 -3.42 -22.51
CA ASP A 95 -21.24 -3.06 -22.78
C ASP A 95 -21.45 -2.70 -24.27
N TYR A 96 -20.53 -1.93 -24.87
CA TYR A 96 -20.58 -1.63 -26.30
C TYR A 96 -20.35 -2.86 -27.18
N TYR A 97 -19.43 -3.75 -26.80
CA TYR A 97 -19.20 -5.01 -27.53
C TYR A 97 -20.44 -5.91 -27.50
N ASP A 98 -21.06 -6.05 -26.33
CA ASP A 98 -22.28 -6.85 -26.14
C ASP A 98 -23.48 -6.23 -26.86
N GLU A 99 -23.67 -4.89 -26.84
CA GLU A 99 -24.70 -4.22 -27.66
C GLU A 99 -24.51 -4.52 -29.16
N VAL A 100 -23.27 -4.46 -29.65
CA VAL A 100 -22.95 -4.75 -31.06
C VAL A 100 -23.21 -6.21 -31.39
N VAL A 101 -22.88 -7.13 -30.46
CA VAL A 101 -23.05 -8.57 -30.61
C VAL A 101 -24.53 -9.00 -30.54
N ASP A 102 -25.33 -8.43 -29.64
CA ASP A 102 -26.78 -8.66 -29.54
C ASP A 102 -27.54 -8.18 -30.80
N ASN A 103 -27.02 -7.15 -31.46
CA ASN A 103 -27.58 -6.66 -32.73
C ASN A 103 -27.27 -7.56 -33.94
N LEU A 104 -26.38 -8.55 -33.83
CA LEU A 104 -26.00 -9.49 -34.91
C LEU A 104 -27.15 -10.45 -35.23
N THR A 105 -28.15 -9.96 -35.97
CA THR A 105 -29.28 -10.74 -36.45
C THR A 105 -29.16 -11.04 -37.94
N LEU A 106 -29.67 -12.19 -38.39
CA LEU A 106 -29.67 -12.57 -39.81
C LEU A 106 -30.28 -11.49 -40.71
N GLY A 107 -31.32 -10.80 -40.24
CA GLY A 107 -31.94 -9.69 -40.96
C GLY A 107 -30.99 -8.50 -41.16
N GLN A 108 -30.32 -8.04 -40.10
CA GLN A 108 -29.37 -6.93 -40.20
C GLN A 108 -28.15 -7.28 -41.06
N ILE A 109 -27.58 -8.48 -40.88
CA ILE A 109 -26.43 -8.96 -41.66
C ILE A 109 -26.77 -9.05 -43.16
N LEU A 110 -27.97 -9.50 -43.53
CA LEU A 110 -28.39 -9.57 -44.94
C LEU A 110 -28.72 -8.20 -45.55
N LEU A 111 -29.24 -7.26 -44.76
CA LEU A 111 -29.64 -5.93 -45.24
C LEU A 111 -28.48 -4.92 -45.31
N ASN A 112 -27.50 -5.01 -44.41
CA ASN A 112 -26.32 -4.14 -44.39
C ASN A 112 -25.05 -4.88 -43.92
N PRO A 113 -24.56 -5.88 -44.68
CA PRO A 113 -23.45 -6.74 -44.24
C PRO A 113 -22.18 -5.95 -43.91
N ARG A 114 -21.83 -4.96 -44.73
CA ARG A 114 -20.61 -4.14 -44.51
C ARG A 114 -20.71 -3.22 -43.30
N GLY A 115 -21.87 -2.63 -43.04
CA GLY A 115 -22.05 -1.77 -41.87
C GLY A 115 -21.93 -2.56 -40.57
N VAL A 116 -22.64 -3.70 -40.49
CA VAL A 116 -22.63 -4.58 -39.32
C VAL A 116 -21.23 -5.17 -39.07
N LEU A 117 -20.56 -5.68 -40.12
CA LEU A 117 -19.20 -6.22 -39.98
C LEU A 117 -18.20 -5.15 -39.56
N ASN A 118 -18.22 -3.95 -40.15
CA ASN A 118 -17.32 -2.86 -39.74
C ASN A 118 -17.52 -2.47 -38.27
N GLN A 119 -18.77 -2.45 -37.79
CA GLN A 119 -19.09 -2.13 -36.39
C GLN A 119 -18.60 -3.24 -35.45
N PHE A 120 -18.85 -4.51 -35.77
CA PHE A 120 -18.37 -5.66 -35.00
C PHE A 120 -16.84 -5.78 -34.95
N GLN A 121 -16.17 -5.58 -36.08
CA GLN A 121 -14.70 -5.54 -36.14
C GLN A 121 -14.12 -4.33 -35.39
N GLY A 122 -14.82 -3.20 -35.36
CA GLY A 122 -14.48 -2.04 -34.55
C GLY A 122 -14.60 -2.32 -33.05
N ALA A 123 -15.73 -2.87 -32.60
CA ALA A 123 -15.93 -3.24 -31.20
C ALA A 123 -14.92 -4.31 -30.75
N ALA A 124 -14.65 -5.33 -31.58
CA ALA A 124 -13.64 -6.35 -31.30
C ALA A 124 -12.23 -5.75 -31.17
N ARG A 125 -11.87 -4.79 -32.02
CA ARG A 125 -10.60 -4.06 -31.90
C ARG A 125 -10.55 -3.28 -30.59
N ASP A 126 -11.57 -2.49 -30.29
CA ASP A 126 -11.56 -1.56 -29.15
C ASP A 126 -11.50 -2.34 -27.83
N LEU A 127 -12.17 -3.49 -27.74
CA LEU A 127 -12.04 -4.43 -26.61
C LEU A 127 -10.67 -5.12 -26.58
N ALA A 128 -10.09 -5.51 -27.72
CA ALA A 128 -8.75 -6.12 -27.76
C ALA A 128 -7.62 -5.13 -27.40
N ASP A 129 -7.75 -3.86 -27.81
CA ASP A 129 -6.85 -2.77 -27.42
C ASP A 129 -6.85 -2.62 -25.89
N GLU A 130 -8.05 -2.65 -25.28
CA GLU A 130 -8.21 -2.52 -23.82
C GLU A 130 -7.65 -3.73 -23.06
N LEU A 131 -7.94 -4.96 -23.51
CA LEU A 131 -7.38 -6.17 -22.90
C LEU A 131 -5.84 -6.24 -23.04
N GLU A 132 -5.27 -5.81 -24.17
CA GLU A 132 -3.81 -5.70 -24.32
C GLU A 132 -3.21 -4.67 -23.36
N TYR A 133 -3.90 -3.53 -23.16
CA TYR A 133 -3.48 -2.48 -22.25
C TYR A 133 -3.57 -2.91 -20.78
N LEU A 134 -4.67 -3.53 -20.36
CA LEU A 134 -4.88 -4.08 -19.02
C LEU A 134 -3.95 -5.26 -18.68
N ASN A 135 -3.22 -5.84 -19.63
CA ASN A 135 -2.46 -7.06 -19.39
C ASN A 135 -1.31 -6.87 -18.37
N GLY A 136 -1.43 -7.52 -17.22
CA GLY A 136 -0.44 -7.47 -16.14
C GLY A 136 -0.48 -6.20 -15.28
N LYS A 137 -1.50 -5.35 -15.45
CA LYS A 137 -1.65 -4.09 -14.70
C LYS A 137 -2.14 -4.31 -13.27
N THR A 138 -1.66 -3.45 -12.36
CA THR A 138 -1.95 -3.56 -10.94
C THR A 138 -1.96 -2.20 -10.26
N ALA A 139 -3.00 -1.92 -9.48
CA ALA A 139 -3.07 -0.79 -8.56
C ALA A 139 -3.04 -1.27 -7.11
N ARG A 140 -2.49 -0.45 -6.21
CA ARG A 140 -2.41 -0.75 -4.78
C ARG A 140 -2.86 0.45 -3.94
N ALA A 141 -3.56 0.18 -2.84
CA ALA A 141 -3.98 1.17 -1.87
C ALA A 141 -3.62 0.70 -0.45
N ASN A 142 -2.92 1.54 0.31
CA ASN A 142 -2.55 1.29 1.69
C ASN A 142 -3.19 2.36 2.58
N ALA A 143 -3.74 1.95 3.72
CA ALA A 143 -4.23 2.86 4.74
C ALA A 143 -3.82 2.39 6.14
N GLY A 144 -3.56 3.33 7.04
CA GLY A 144 -3.20 3.07 8.43
C GLY A 144 -4.00 3.92 9.41
N ALA A 145 -4.20 3.39 10.61
CA ALA A 145 -4.76 4.09 11.76
C ALA A 145 -4.05 3.65 13.05
N GLY A 146 -3.55 4.59 13.86
CA GLY A 146 -2.81 4.30 15.10
C GLY A 146 -3.32 5.07 16.31
N LEU A 147 -3.57 4.36 17.42
CA LEU A 147 -3.88 4.90 18.74
C LEU A 147 -2.89 4.34 19.77
N ALA A 148 -2.39 5.20 20.65
CA ALA A 148 -1.56 4.82 21.79
C ALA A 148 -1.89 5.66 23.02
N VAL A 149 -1.95 5.02 24.19
CA VAL A 149 -1.94 5.70 25.50
C VAL A 149 -0.70 5.22 26.24
N SER A 150 0.33 6.05 26.24
CA SER A 150 1.66 5.77 26.78
C SER A 150 1.82 6.38 28.16
N ILE A 151 2.04 5.53 29.16
CA ILE A 151 2.15 5.86 30.58
C ILE A 151 3.60 5.60 31.02
N PRO A 152 4.42 6.65 31.16
CA PRO A 152 5.79 6.49 31.63
C PRO A 152 5.81 6.09 33.12
N GLY A 153 6.79 5.29 33.50
CA GLY A 153 6.94 4.82 34.89
C GLY A 153 8.40 4.57 35.27
N GLN A 154 8.75 4.89 36.53
CA GLN A 154 10.14 4.88 37.02
C GLN A 154 10.84 3.52 36.94
N THR A 155 10.09 2.41 36.95
CA THR A 155 10.63 1.04 36.93
C THR A 155 10.20 0.24 35.70
N LEU A 156 9.04 0.58 35.14
CA LEU A 156 8.37 -0.07 34.02
C LEU A 156 7.39 0.95 33.42
N SER A 157 7.55 1.25 32.14
CA SER A 157 6.59 2.04 31.38
C SER A 157 5.59 1.11 30.68
N VAL A 158 4.34 1.54 30.56
CA VAL A 158 3.23 0.74 30.02
C VAL A 158 2.50 1.56 28.97
N ALA A 159 2.11 0.94 27.86
CA ALA A 159 1.18 1.59 26.92
C ALA A 159 0.06 0.66 26.49
N PHE A 160 -1.09 1.23 26.20
CA PHE A 160 -2.18 0.56 25.50
C PHE A 160 -2.15 0.98 24.04
N ILE A 161 -2.11 0.03 23.11
CA ILE A 161 -2.11 0.31 21.68
C ILE A 161 -3.34 -0.29 21.00
N ALA A 162 -3.88 0.45 20.04
CA ALA A 162 -4.80 -0.06 19.03
C ALA A 162 -4.33 0.47 17.68
N LYS A 163 -3.80 -0.40 16.82
CA LYS A 163 -3.37 -0.03 15.46
C LYS A 163 -4.09 -0.89 14.43
N GLY A 164 -4.44 -0.30 13.31
CA GLY A 164 -5.04 -1.01 12.19
C GLY A 164 -4.42 -0.57 10.88
N TYR A 165 -4.39 -1.47 9.91
CA TYR A 165 -4.01 -1.15 8.55
C TYR A 165 -4.88 -1.89 7.55
N ALA A 166 -4.99 -1.32 6.35
CA ALA A 166 -5.61 -1.94 5.20
C ALA A 166 -4.62 -1.95 4.04
N HIS A 167 -4.53 -3.08 3.36
CA HIS A 167 -3.77 -3.28 2.14
C HIS A 167 -4.72 -3.80 1.05
N GLY A 168 -4.97 -2.98 0.04
CA GLY A 168 -5.77 -3.30 -1.13
C GLY A 168 -4.91 -3.44 -2.37
N ARG A 169 -5.22 -4.44 -3.19
CA ARG A 169 -4.66 -4.66 -4.53
C ARG A 169 -5.81 -4.86 -5.52
N VAL A 170 -5.71 -4.21 -6.66
CA VAL A 170 -6.52 -4.49 -7.84
C VAL A 170 -5.59 -4.98 -8.94
N SER A 171 -5.96 -6.04 -9.65
CA SER A 171 -5.16 -6.61 -10.74
C SER A 171 -6.03 -7.36 -11.74
N SER A 172 -5.71 -7.19 -13.02
CA SER A 172 -6.24 -7.92 -14.16
C SER A 172 -5.40 -9.17 -14.47
N SER A 173 -6.06 -10.21 -14.96
CA SER A 173 -5.45 -11.44 -15.48
C SER A 173 -6.09 -11.72 -16.83
N ILE A 174 -5.42 -11.27 -17.89
CA ILE A 174 -5.92 -11.30 -19.26
C ILE A 174 -5.54 -12.63 -19.92
N ASP A 175 -6.51 -13.33 -20.51
CA ASP A 175 -6.24 -14.51 -21.33
C ASP A 175 -5.82 -14.06 -22.73
N GLN A 176 -4.61 -14.44 -23.14
CA GLN A 176 -4.07 -14.11 -24.47
C GLN A 176 -4.92 -14.70 -25.61
N ASN A 177 -5.72 -15.75 -25.34
CA ASN A 177 -6.67 -16.31 -26.30
C ASN A 177 -7.85 -15.35 -26.56
N ASP A 178 -8.29 -14.56 -25.57
CA ASP A 178 -9.33 -13.54 -25.74
C ASP A 178 -8.85 -12.48 -26.73
N ILE A 179 -7.65 -11.94 -26.47
CA ILE A 179 -6.99 -10.99 -27.37
C ILE A 179 -6.88 -11.58 -28.77
N GLN A 180 -6.35 -12.81 -28.91
CA GLN A 180 -6.19 -13.43 -30.24
C GLN A 180 -7.54 -13.62 -30.96
N TYR A 181 -8.59 -14.04 -30.25
CA TYR A 181 -9.93 -14.22 -30.81
C TYR A 181 -10.53 -12.89 -31.33
N LEU A 182 -10.41 -11.83 -30.54
CA LEU A 182 -10.88 -10.49 -30.91
C LEU A 182 -10.03 -9.88 -32.04
N ARG A 183 -8.71 -10.09 -32.03
CA ARG A 183 -7.80 -9.70 -33.12
C ARG A 183 -8.07 -10.48 -34.42
N ASP A 184 -8.48 -11.75 -34.35
CA ASP A 184 -8.87 -12.53 -35.52
C ASP A 184 -10.17 -12.01 -36.14
N ILE A 185 -11.16 -11.65 -35.31
CA ILE A 185 -12.39 -10.96 -35.75
C ILE A 185 -12.04 -9.63 -36.41
N GLN A 186 -11.23 -8.78 -35.77
CA GLN A 186 -10.79 -7.49 -36.29
C GLN A 186 -10.14 -7.59 -37.67
N HIS A 187 -9.24 -8.55 -37.89
CA HIS A 187 -8.37 -8.57 -39.06
C HIS A 187 -8.88 -9.42 -40.25
N ASP A 188 -9.75 -10.42 -40.04
CA ASP A 188 -10.29 -11.26 -41.11
C ASP A 188 -11.82 -11.12 -41.23
N GLU A 189 -12.28 -10.47 -42.29
CA GLU A 189 -13.70 -10.33 -42.66
C GLU A 189 -14.43 -11.70 -42.70
N ARG A 190 -13.72 -12.80 -43.02
CA ARG A 190 -14.28 -14.15 -43.04
C ARG A 190 -14.48 -14.72 -41.63
N VAL A 191 -13.60 -14.38 -40.68
CA VAL A 191 -13.76 -14.74 -39.27
C VAL A 191 -14.90 -13.91 -38.67
N ALA A 192 -14.89 -12.59 -38.87
CA ALA A 192 -15.98 -11.71 -38.44
C ALA A 192 -17.35 -12.17 -38.96
N LEU A 193 -17.47 -12.49 -40.26
CA LEU A 193 -18.71 -13.01 -40.84
C LEU A 193 -19.10 -14.40 -40.32
N ARG A 194 -18.13 -15.26 -39.99
CA ARG A 194 -18.39 -16.58 -39.41
C ARG A 194 -18.91 -16.47 -37.98
N GLU A 195 -18.28 -15.67 -37.13
CA GLU A 195 -18.71 -15.50 -35.74
C GLU A 195 -20.02 -14.70 -35.65
N ALA A 196 -20.18 -13.63 -36.44
CA ALA A 196 -21.45 -12.92 -36.51
C ALA A 196 -22.59 -13.81 -37.05
N GLY A 197 -22.31 -14.66 -38.04
CA GLY A 197 -23.27 -15.65 -38.54
C GLY A 197 -23.62 -16.73 -37.51
N ARG A 198 -22.69 -17.08 -36.61
CA ARG A 198 -22.93 -18.00 -35.48
C ARG A 198 -23.78 -17.34 -34.40
N ALA A 199 -23.43 -16.14 -33.95
CA ALA A 199 -24.21 -15.38 -32.98
C ALA A 199 -25.67 -15.19 -33.45
N ALA A 200 -25.85 -14.82 -34.73
CA ALA A 200 -27.16 -14.67 -35.36
C ALA A 200 -28.01 -15.96 -35.44
N LEU A 201 -27.41 -17.14 -35.23
CA LEU A 201 -28.07 -18.45 -35.29
C LEU A 201 -28.18 -19.13 -33.92
N LEU A 202 -27.24 -18.88 -33.01
CA LEU A 202 -27.05 -19.62 -31.75
C LEU A 202 -27.20 -18.75 -30.49
N GLY A 203 -27.19 -17.42 -30.64
CA GLY A 203 -27.20 -16.45 -29.53
C GLY A 203 -25.85 -15.73 -29.40
N SER A 204 -25.89 -14.51 -28.86
CA SER A 204 -24.74 -13.66 -28.54
C SER A 204 -23.74 -14.33 -27.60
N ASP A 205 -24.23 -15.15 -26.65
CA ASP A 205 -23.46 -16.02 -25.76
C ASP A 205 -22.39 -16.88 -26.48
N GLU A 206 -22.60 -17.22 -27.76
CA GLU A 206 -21.65 -17.98 -28.58
C GLU A 206 -20.32 -17.25 -28.78
N ILE A 207 -20.30 -15.91 -28.69
CA ILE A 207 -19.11 -15.06 -28.77
C ILE A 207 -18.52 -14.85 -27.38
N THR A 208 -19.31 -14.43 -26.40
CA THR A 208 -18.81 -14.07 -25.05
C THR A 208 -18.22 -15.26 -24.31
N LYS A 209 -18.69 -16.49 -24.54
CA LYS A 209 -18.11 -17.72 -23.97
C LYS A 209 -16.64 -17.97 -24.33
N HIS A 210 -16.13 -17.36 -25.40
CA HIS A 210 -14.72 -17.46 -25.79
C HIS A 210 -13.81 -16.62 -24.89
N LEU A 211 -14.39 -15.71 -24.11
CA LEU A 211 -13.67 -14.69 -23.35
C LEU A 211 -13.56 -15.10 -21.87
N ASN A 212 -12.32 -15.16 -21.35
CA ASN A 212 -12.00 -15.76 -20.05
C ASN A 212 -11.12 -14.89 -19.13
N SER A 213 -10.77 -13.67 -19.56
CA SER A 213 -10.05 -12.68 -18.77
C SER A 213 -10.79 -12.31 -17.47
N THR A 214 -10.03 -12.11 -16.39
CA THR A 214 -10.58 -11.87 -15.04
C THR A 214 -10.00 -10.63 -14.37
N ALA A 215 -10.81 -9.95 -13.57
CA ALA A 215 -10.39 -8.87 -12.68
C ALA A 215 -10.45 -9.36 -11.22
N SER A 216 -9.43 -8.99 -10.42
CA SER A 216 -9.30 -9.34 -9.00
C SER A 216 -9.13 -8.10 -8.14
N GLY A 217 -10.07 -7.82 -7.25
CA GLY A 217 -9.95 -6.88 -6.14
C GLY A 217 -9.77 -7.64 -4.83
N ARG A 218 -8.63 -7.45 -4.15
CA ARG A 218 -8.30 -8.11 -2.88
C ARG A 218 -7.94 -7.07 -1.82
N VAL A 219 -8.54 -7.19 -0.63
CA VAL A 219 -8.29 -6.25 0.48
C VAL A 219 -8.08 -7.01 1.78
N ALA A 220 -6.94 -6.78 2.43
CA ALA A 220 -6.64 -7.26 3.77
C ALA A 220 -6.72 -6.11 4.76
N ILE A 221 -7.55 -6.23 5.80
CA ILE A 221 -7.62 -5.28 6.92
C ILE A 221 -7.17 -6.03 8.17
N VAL A 222 -6.14 -5.53 8.85
CA VAL A 222 -5.59 -6.11 10.08
C VAL A 222 -5.69 -5.09 11.21
N SER A 223 -6.23 -5.52 12.35
CA SER A 223 -6.41 -4.71 13.56
C SER A 223 -5.75 -5.38 14.76
N ASP A 224 -4.75 -4.72 15.32
CA ASP A 224 -4.00 -5.12 16.51
C ASP A 224 -4.48 -4.35 17.76
N TYR A 225 -4.70 -5.07 18.84
CA TYR A 225 -4.99 -4.53 20.18
C TYR A 225 -3.97 -5.10 21.17
N GLY A 226 -3.12 -4.25 21.76
CA GLY A 226 -1.96 -4.71 22.52
C GLY A 226 -1.67 -3.90 23.77
N ILE A 227 -0.89 -4.50 24.67
CA ILE A 227 -0.35 -3.83 25.86
C ILE A 227 1.18 -3.90 25.75
N ALA A 228 1.81 -2.75 25.55
CA ALA A 228 3.25 -2.63 25.53
C ALA A 228 3.80 -2.48 26.95
N LEU A 229 4.88 -3.19 27.24
CA LEU A 229 5.65 -3.12 28.48
C LEU A 229 7.11 -2.85 28.13
N ALA A 230 7.70 -1.81 28.70
CA ALA A 230 9.06 -1.41 28.40
C ALA A 230 9.85 -1.04 29.65
N LYS A 231 11.13 -1.44 29.68
CA LYS A 231 12.04 -1.15 30.79
C LYS A 231 13.45 -0.83 30.28
N GLN A 232 14.06 0.17 30.88
CA GLN A 232 15.47 0.51 30.70
C GLN A 232 16.36 -0.22 31.71
N PHE A 233 17.52 -0.63 31.24
CA PHE A 233 18.62 -1.23 31.98
C PHE A 233 19.90 -0.46 31.66
N VAL A 234 20.94 -0.60 32.47
CA VAL A 234 22.28 -0.06 32.17
C VAL A 234 23.22 -1.25 31.98
N VAL A 235 23.83 -1.34 30.79
CA VAL A 235 24.75 -2.42 30.42
C VAL A 235 26.14 -1.81 30.23
N GLY A 236 27.00 -1.96 31.24
CA GLY A 236 28.24 -1.19 31.32
C GLY A 236 27.93 0.28 31.56
N GLU A 237 28.23 1.14 30.58
CA GLU A 237 27.91 2.57 30.59
C GLU A 237 26.78 2.94 29.63
N VAL A 238 26.21 1.96 28.90
CA VAL A 238 25.19 2.18 27.86
C VAL A 238 23.79 1.95 28.44
N PRO A 239 22.88 2.93 28.41
CA PRO A 239 21.47 2.72 28.69
C PRO A 239 20.83 1.91 27.56
N VAL A 240 20.24 0.75 27.91
CA VAL A 240 19.58 -0.18 26.98
C VAL A 240 18.14 -0.39 27.41
N SER A 241 17.20 0.05 26.57
CA SER A 241 15.77 -0.20 26.72
C SER A 241 15.35 -1.47 26.00
N ILE A 242 14.48 -2.24 26.65
CA ILE A 242 13.85 -3.45 26.11
C ILE A 242 12.34 -3.27 26.21
N GLY A 243 11.60 -3.61 25.15
CA GLY A 243 10.14 -3.57 25.14
C GLY A 243 9.52 -4.80 24.49
N VAL A 244 8.32 -5.15 24.94
CA VAL A 244 7.48 -6.23 24.38
C VAL A 244 6.02 -5.79 24.34
N THR A 245 5.28 -6.25 23.34
CA THR A 245 3.85 -5.95 23.15
C THR A 245 3.11 -7.21 22.72
N PRO A 246 2.63 -8.05 23.65
CA PRO A 246 1.60 -9.03 23.35
C PRO A 246 0.35 -8.35 22.80
N LYS A 247 -0.22 -8.88 21.71
CA LYS A 247 -1.37 -8.30 21.02
C LYS A 247 -2.36 -9.35 20.50
N LEU A 248 -3.64 -9.01 20.55
CA LEU A 248 -4.71 -9.70 19.84
C LEU A 248 -4.83 -9.08 18.45
N GLN A 249 -4.89 -9.91 17.41
CA GLN A 249 -4.84 -9.48 16.02
C GLN A 249 -6.01 -10.06 15.23
N LYS A 250 -6.96 -9.19 14.85
CA LYS A 250 -8.13 -9.50 14.02
C LYS A 250 -7.82 -9.18 12.56
N THR A 251 -8.12 -10.08 11.65
CA THR A 251 -7.94 -9.90 10.21
C THR A 251 -9.28 -10.08 9.48
N TRP A 252 -9.54 -9.22 8.51
CA TRP A 252 -10.61 -9.34 7.51
C TRP A 252 -9.97 -9.39 6.12
N LEU A 253 -10.29 -10.42 5.34
CA LEU A 253 -9.85 -10.54 3.95
C LEU A 253 -11.06 -10.48 3.03
N TYR A 254 -11.01 -9.64 2.02
CA TYR A 254 -11.97 -9.57 0.92
C TYR A 254 -11.28 -10.06 -0.36
N ASN A 255 -11.97 -10.89 -1.13
CA ASN A 255 -11.54 -11.35 -2.44
C ASN A 255 -12.74 -11.32 -3.38
N TYR A 256 -12.83 -10.28 -4.19
CA TYR A 256 -13.75 -10.18 -5.30
C TYR A 256 -12.96 -10.47 -6.58
N THR A 257 -13.14 -11.67 -7.14
CA THR A 257 -12.59 -12.01 -8.45
C THR A 257 -13.76 -12.34 -9.38
N THR A 258 -13.81 -11.74 -10.57
CA THR A 258 -14.88 -11.96 -11.55
C THR A 258 -14.32 -11.97 -12.97
N SER A 259 -15.13 -12.46 -13.90
CA SER A 259 -14.90 -12.28 -15.34
C SER A 259 -15.00 -10.80 -15.68
N ILE A 260 -14.06 -10.26 -16.46
CA ILE A 260 -14.09 -8.84 -16.88
C ILE A 260 -15.41 -8.52 -17.61
N TYR A 261 -15.92 -9.49 -18.37
CA TYR A 261 -17.15 -9.39 -19.15
C TYR A 261 -18.44 -9.51 -18.31
N ASN A 262 -18.32 -9.66 -16.98
CA ASN A 262 -19.45 -9.71 -16.04
C ASN A 262 -19.11 -8.89 -14.77
N TYR A 263 -18.39 -7.77 -14.94
CA TYR A 263 -18.03 -6.90 -13.84
C TYR A 263 -19.19 -5.94 -13.52
N ASP A 264 -19.63 -5.93 -12.25
CA ASP A 264 -20.59 -4.94 -11.72
C ASP A 264 -20.00 -4.38 -10.43
N SER A 265 -19.74 -3.07 -10.41
CA SER A 265 -19.12 -2.36 -9.29
C SER A 265 -20.00 -2.32 -8.02
N SER A 266 -21.30 -2.64 -8.11
CA SER A 266 -22.24 -2.59 -7.00
C SER A 266 -22.15 -3.79 -6.03
N ASP A 267 -21.53 -4.91 -6.45
CA ASP A 267 -21.62 -6.19 -5.73
C ASP A 267 -20.54 -6.41 -4.63
N TRP A 268 -19.56 -5.49 -4.53
CA TRP A 268 -18.38 -5.60 -3.65
C TRP A 268 -18.68 -5.69 -2.14
N ASN A 269 -19.80 -5.12 -1.68
CA ASN A 269 -20.13 -5.06 -0.24
C ASN A 269 -20.80 -6.35 0.29
N SER A 270 -20.88 -7.42 -0.52
CA SER A 270 -21.52 -8.66 -0.08
C SER A 270 -20.61 -9.46 0.87
N SER A 271 -21.17 -9.93 1.99
CA SER A 271 -20.46 -10.75 2.99
C SER A 271 -19.96 -12.11 2.45
N ARG A 272 -20.38 -12.50 1.24
CA ARG A 272 -19.95 -13.71 0.53
C ARG A 272 -18.45 -13.68 0.19
N TYR A 273 -17.90 -12.49 -0.07
CA TYR A 273 -16.50 -12.29 -0.49
C TYR A 273 -15.51 -12.15 0.68
N ARG A 274 -16.00 -12.16 1.94
CA ARG A 274 -15.19 -11.91 3.13
C ARG A 274 -14.85 -13.18 3.90
N ASN A 275 -13.58 -13.32 4.29
CA ASN A 275 -13.15 -14.22 5.36
C ASN A 275 -12.65 -13.41 6.58
N ASP A 276 -12.72 -13.98 7.77
CA ASP A 276 -12.21 -13.33 8.99
C ASP A 276 -11.53 -14.30 9.95
N ASP A 277 -10.43 -13.85 10.56
CA ASP A 277 -9.61 -14.67 11.45
C ASP A 277 -9.17 -13.86 12.68
N THR A 278 -9.03 -14.50 13.83
CA THR A 278 -8.62 -13.88 15.10
C THR A 278 -7.49 -14.69 15.70
N GLY A 279 -6.34 -14.06 15.97
CA GLY A 279 -5.18 -14.74 16.53
C GLY A 279 -4.41 -13.88 17.50
N PHE A 280 -3.38 -14.46 18.08
CA PHE A 280 -2.43 -13.78 18.97
C PHE A 280 -1.12 -13.50 18.21
N ASN A 281 -0.49 -12.37 18.53
CA ASN A 281 0.84 -12.04 18.04
C ASN A 281 1.64 -11.28 19.11
N ILE A 282 2.92 -11.03 18.86
CA ILE A 282 3.79 -10.27 19.76
C ILE A 282 4.77 -9.42 18.95
N ASP A 283 4.91 -8.17 19.35
CA ASP A 283 5.98 -7.27 18.89
C ASP A 283 7.05 -7.19 20.00
N ALA A 284 8.32 -7.04 19.65
CA ALA A 284 9.42 -6.83 20.60
C ALA A 284 10.42 -5.81 20.07
N GLY A 285 11.20 -5.21 20.95
CA GLY A 285 12.16 -4.20 20.54
C GLY A 285 13.28 -3.95 21.54
N LEU A 286 14.35 -3.36 21.03
CA LEU A 286 15.52 -2.89 21.73
C LEU A 286 15.83 -1.45 21.29
N ALA A 287 16.35 -0.64 22.22
CA ALA A 287 16.95 0.64 21.90
C ALA A 287 18.14 0.90 22.83
N ALA A 288 19.22 1.49 22.33
CA ALA A 288 20.44 1.75 23.11
C ALA A 288 20.97 3.16 22.83
N ASP A 289 21.30 3.91 23.87
CA ASP A 289 21.85 5.27 23.77
C ASP A 289 23.37 5.26 23.91
N ILE A 290 24.07 5.72 22.87
CA ILE A 290 25.52 5.69 22.77
C ILE A 290 26.05 7.13 22.81
N GLY A 291 26.51 7.54 24.00
CA GLY A 291 26.84 8.94 24.26
C GLY A 291 25.59 9.83 24.31
N GLU A 292 25.75 11.12 24.00
CA GLU A 292 24.68 12.12 24.18
C GLU A 292 23.73 12.26 22.99
N ASN A 293 24.10 11.75 21.81
CA ASN A 293 23.43 12.07 20.55
C ASN A 293 23.01 10.88 19.69
N TRP A 294 23.51 9.66 19.94
CA TRP A 294 23.23 8.50 19.10
C TRP A 294 22.28 7.53 19.80
N THR A 295 21.22 7.13 19.10
CA THR A 295 20.38 5.99 19.49
C THR A 295 20.47 4.91 18.42
N LEU A 296 20.72 3.67 18.82
CA LEU A 296 20.50 2.48 18.00
C LEU A 296 19.15 1.86 18.37
N GLY A 297 18.44 1.34 17.38
CA GLY A 297 17.15 0.66 17.55
C GLY A 297 17.10 -0.65 16.78
N LEU A 298 16.39 -1.63 17.33
CA LEU A 298 15.99 -2.84 16.63
C LEU A 298 14.55 -3.15 17.04
N SER A 299 13.67 -3.32 16.06
CA SER A 299 12.28 -3.73 16.29
C SER A 299 11.99 -5.03 15.55
N GLY A 300 11.14 -5.87 16.13
CA GLY A 300 10.60 -7.07 15.50
C GLY A 300 9.09 -7.09 15.73
N GLN A 301 8.31 -6.84 14.68
CA GLN A 301 6.86 -6.84 14.73
C GLN A 301 6.29 -8.12 14.14
N ASN A 302 5.10 -8.53 14.59
CA ASN A 302 4.39 -9.71 14.11
C ASN A 302 5.23 -11.01 14.20
N LEU A 303 5.92 -11.21 15.34
CA LEU A 303 6.87 -12.32 15.52
C LEU A 303 6.22 -13.72 15.42
N VAL A 304 4.89 -13.82 15.48
CA VAL A 304 4.12 -15.01 15.14
C VAL A 304 3.65 -14.92 13.68
N SER A 305 4.23 -15.76 12.81
CA SER A 305 3.79 -15.90 11.42
C SER A 305 2.36 -16.46 11.32
N ARG A 306 1.53 -15.89 10.43
CA ARG A 306 0.18 -16.38 10.13
C ARG A 306 -0.06 -16.33 8.61
N ASP A 307 -0.65 -17.40 8.08
CA ASP A 307 -1.20 -17.45 6.72
C ASP A 307 -2.71 -17.51 6.85
N ILE A 308 -3.40 -16.56 6.23
CA ILE A 308 -4.86 -16.42 6.32
C ILE A 308 -5.41 -16.46 4.90
N ASP A 309 -6.22 -17.47 4.61
CA ASP A 309 -6.77 -17.68 3.28
C ASP A 309 -7.95 -16.75 2.99
N THR A 310 -8.05 -16.25 1.75
CA THR A 310 -9.25 -15.59 1.25
C THR A 310 -10.39 -16.60 1.05
N LYS A 311 -11.60 -16.10 0.75
CA LYS A 311 -12.67 -16.95 0.22
C LYS A 311 -12.26 -17.55 -1.13
N ASP A 312 -12.64 -18.80 -1.33
CA ASP A 312 -12.64 -19.49 -2.63
C ASP A 312 -13.65 -18.80 -3.57
N ILE A 313 -13.22 -18.51 -4.79
CA ILE A 313 -14.04 -17.87 -5.82
C ILE A 313 -13.92 -18.71 -7.09
N TYR A 314 -15.04 -19.30 -7.53
CA TYR A 314 -15.06 -20.22 -8.65
C TYR A 314 -15.60 -19.54 -9.90
N ILE A 315 -14.81 -19.50 -10.96
CA ILE A 315 -15.23 -19.02 -12.29
C ILE A 315 -15.13 -20.18 -13.26
N THR A 316 -16.17 -20.37 -14.07
CA THR A 316 -16.23 -21.43 -15.09
C THR A 316 -16.01 -20.82 -16.47
N ASN A 317 -15.02 -21.34 -17.20
CA ASN A 317 -14.75 -20.99 -18.59
C ASN A 317 -15.94 -21.41 -19.48
N GLY A 318 -16.52 -20.47 -20.23
CA GLY A 318 -17.72 -20.70 -21.03
C GLY A 318 -17.52 -21.66 -22.21
N MET A 319 -16.30 -21.75 -22.74
CA MET A 319 -15.96 -22.60 -23.88
C MET A 319 -15.55 -24.02 -23.47
N THR A 320 -14.77 -24.18 -22.40
CA THR A 320 -14.23 -25.48 -21.97
C THR A 320 -15.07 -26.15 -20.87
N GLY A 321 -15.86 -25.39 -20.13
CA GLY A 321 -16.54 -25.86 -18.91
C GLY A 321 -15.60 -26.11 -17.73
N GLU A 322 -14.34 -25.72 -17.81
CA GLU A 322 -13.37 -25.83 -16.72
C GLU A 322 -13.66 -24.77 -15.64
N THR A 323 -13.71 -25.19 -14.37
CA THR A 323 -13.93 -24.29 -13.23
C THR A 323 -12.63 -24.07 -12.46
N THR A 324 -12.13 -22.83 -12.49
CA THR A 324 -10.91 -22.40 -11.78
C THR A 324 -11.26 -21.75 -10.44
N ASN A 325 -10.49 -22.06 -9.40
CA ASN A 325 -10.63 -21.44 -8.07
C ASN A 325 -9.61 -20.31 -7.89
N TYR A 326 -10.09 -19.08 -7.84
CA TYR A 326 -9.33 -17.86 -7.59
C TYR A 326 -9.25 -17.58 -6.09
N LYS A 327 -8.29 -18.24 -5.44
CA LYS A 327 -8.00 -18.11 -4.02
C LYS A 327 -6.59 -17.58 -3.78
N ASP A 328 -6.46 -16.72 -2.78
CA ASP A 328 -5.18 -16.18 -2.32
C ASP A 328 -4.98 -16.44 -0.80
N THR A 329 -3.76 -16.22 -0.31
CA THR A 329 -3.44 -16.22 1.12
C THR A 329 -2.76 -14.90 1.48
N TYR A 330 -3.29 -14.17 2.46
CA TYR A 330 -2.60 -13.03 3.05
C TYR A 330 -1.56 -13.48 4.09
N GLN A 331 -0.33 -12.96 4.00
CA GLN A 331 0.83 -13.43 4.75
C GLN A 331 1.30 -12.45 5.82
N ILE A 332 0.84 -12.63 7.06
CA ILE A 332 1.41 -11.89 8.19
C ILE A 332 2.73 -12.58 8.58
N ARG A 333 3.83 -11.82 8.59
CA ARG A 333 5.19 -12.31 8.89
C ARG A 333 5.95 -11.41 9.84
N PRO A 334 6.97 -11.95 10.55
CA PRO A 334 7.90 -11.16 11.33
C PRO A 334 8.58 -10.11 10.45
N LEU A 335 8.33 -8.83 10.75
CA LEU A 335 9.03 -7.70 10.15
C LEU A 335 10.06 -7.20 11.17
N VAL A 336 11.34 -7.43 10.87
CA VAL A 336 12.47 -7.01 11.71
C VAL A 336 13.15 -5.83 11.03
N THR A 337 13.26 -4.70 11.73
CA THR A 337 13.82 -3.45 11.22
C THR A 337 14.91 -2.95 12.17
N ALA A 338 16.08 -2.60 11.64
CA ALA A 338 17.15 -1.96 12.40
C ALA A 338 17.17 -0.46 12.09
N GLY A 339 17.47 0.38 13.08
CA GLY A 339 17.52 1.82 12.95
C GLY A 339 18.70 2.47 13.66
N ILE A 340 19.17 3.58 13.12
CA ILE A 340 20.14 4.47 13.76
C ILE A 340 19.64 5.90 13.69
N ALA A 341 19.73 6.62 14.79
CA ALA A 341 19.39 8.03 14.89
C ALA A 341 20.54 8.83 15.50
N TRP A 342 20.78 10.02 14.95
CA TRP A 342 21.57 11.07 15.57
C TRP A 342 20.67 12.26 15.89
N HIS A 343 20.74 12.83 17.09
CA HIS A 343 19.90 13.95 17.49
C HIS A 343 20.60 15.01 18.34
N ASN A 344 20.15 16.25 18.19
CA ASN A 344 20.31 17.33 19.16
C ASN A 344 18.99 18.15 19.23
N ASP A 345 19.01 19.29 19.94
CA ASP A 345 17.82 20.12 20.12
C ASP A 345 17.21 20.60 18.78
N LEU A 346 18.05 20.94 17.81
CA LEU A 346 17.66 21.52 16.52
C LEU A 346 17.42 20.48 15.43
N LEU A 347 18.19 19.40 15.38
CA LEU A 347 18.25 18.46 14.26
C LEU A 347 18.22 17.01 14.76
N THR A 348 17.31 16.22 14.19
CA THR A 348 17.33 14.75 14.23
C THR A 348 17.58 14.24 12.82
N VAL A 349 18.45 13.24 12.65
CA VAL A 349 18.64 12.48 11.42
C VAL A 349 18.51 10.99 11.75
N SER A 350 17.77 10.23 10.95
CA SER A 350 17.66 8.78 11.11
C SER A 350 17.77 8.02 9.79
N ALA A 351 18.22 6.78 9.90
CA ALA A 351 18.22 5.80 8.84
C ALA A 351 17.76 4.46 9.41
N ASP A 352 16.71 3.89 8.82
CA ASP A 352 16.15 2.58 9.19
C ASP A 352 16.17 1.65 7.98
N GLY A 353 16.33 0.35 8.21
CA GLY A 353 16.35 -0.67 7.16
C GLY A 353 15.73 -1.99 7.64
N ASP A 354 14.83 -2.52 6.83
CA ASP A 354 14.22 -3.83 7.07
C ASP A 354 15.25 -4.94 6.83
N LEU A 355 15.38 -5.82 7.83
CA LEU A 355 16.22 -7.01 7.79
C LEU A 355 15.46 -8.23 7.22
N THR A 356 14.14 -8.14 7.11
CA THR A 356 13.24 -9.17 6.57
C THR A 356 12.27 -8.56 5.56
N GLU A 357 11.75 -9.37 4.65
CA GLU A 357 10.79 -8.91 3.63
C GLU A 357 9.39 -8.64 4.25
N THR A 358 8.79 -7.51 3.88
CA THR A 358 7.36 -7.25 4.04
C THR A 358 6.58 -8.08 3.03
N LYS A 359 5.52 -8.77 3.48
CA LYS A 359 4.66 -9.62 2.65
C LYS A 359 3.22 -9.14 2.67
N GLY A 360 2.54 -9.28 1.53
CA GLY A 360 1.13 -9.00 1.35
C GLY A 360 0.35 -10.28 1.04
N PHE A 361 -0.38 -10.28 -0.08
CA PHE A 361 -0.97 -11.51 -0.62
C PHE A 361 0.10 -12.41 -1.28
N LYS A 362 -0.13 -13.73 -1.36
CA LYS A 362 0.82 -14.69 -1.98
C LYS A 362 0.95 -14.49 -3.49
N SER A 363 -0.02 -13.86 -4.14
CA SER A 363 0.08 -13.47 -5.56
C SER A 363 0.95 -12.23 -5.80
N GLU A 364 1.60 -11.69 -4.78
CA GLU A 364 2.42 -10.48 -4.86
C GLU A 364 3.89 -10.77 -4.57
N ASP A 365 4.76 -10.05 -5.27
CA ASP A 365 6.17 -10.01 -4.94
C ASP A 365 6.40 -9.24 -3.62
N ASN A 366 7.37 -9.71 -2.82
CA ASN A 366 7.65 -9.12 -1.51
C ASN A 366 8.53 -7.86 -1.64
N SER A 367 8.36 -6.92 -0.71
CA SER A 367 9.12 -5.67 -0.67
C SER A 367 10.00 -5.61 0.59
N GLN A 368 11.03 -4.76 0.59
CA GLN A 368 11.94 -4.60 1.73
C GLN A 368 12.47 -3.17 1.77
N TYR A 369 12.14 -2.42 2.82
CA TYR A 369 12.34 -0.97 2.81
C TYR A 369 13.63 -0.51 3.47
N VAL A 370 14.20 0.57 2.93
CA VAL A 370 15.26 1.36 3.57
C VAL A 370 14.81 2.82 3.56
N GLY A 371 14.72 3.42 4.75
CA GLY A 371 14.34 4.81 4.96
C GLY A 371 15.51 5.66 5.41
N VAL A 372 15.56 6.91 4.97
CA VAL A 372 16.38 7.99 5.56
C VAL A 372 15.54 9.23 5.76
N GLY A 373 15.75 9.97 6.84
CA GLY A 373 14.97 11.17 7.13
C GLY A 373 15.64 12.14 8.08
N ALA A 374 15.16 13.38 8.05
CA ALA A 374 15.61 14.45 8.93
C ALA A 374 14.42 15.27 9.46
N GLU A 375 14.52 15.69 10.73
CA GLU A 375 13.60 16.61 11.41
C GLU A 375 14.42 17.82 11.87
N VAL A 376 14.04 19.03 11.42
CA VAL A 376 14.59 20.30 11.89
C VAL A 376 13.55 21.02 12.74
N ARG A 377 13.94 21.43 13.95
CA ARG A 377 13.09 22.13 14.93
C ARG A 377 13.59 23.57 15.12
N PRO A 378 13.35 24.48 14.15
CA PRO A 378 13.84 25.87 14.24
C PRO A 378 13.22 26.66 15.41
N LEU A 379 12.06 26.23 15.91
CA LEU A 379 11.34 26.79 17.06
C LEU A 379 10.78 25.63 17.87
N SER A 380 10.60 25.80 19.19
CA SER A 380 10.08 24.72 20.06
C SER A 380 8.70 24.19 19.66
N TRP A 381 7.90 25.02 18.99
CA TRP A 381 6.56 24.68 18.49
C TRP A 381 6.52 24.24 17.02
N LEU A 382 7.64 24.26 16.28
CA LEU A 382 7.66 24.00 14.84
C LEU A 382 8.72 22.95 14.50
N ALA A 383 8.28 21.85 13.89
CA ALA A 383 9.13 20.86 13.25
C ALA A 383 8.89 20.86 11.73
N VAL A 384 9.97 20.77 10.95
CA VAL A 384 9.94 20.57 9.50
C VAL A 384 10.66 19.26 9.20
N ARG A 385 10.05 18.39 8.40
CA ARG A 385 10.54 17.04 8.13
C ARG A 385 10.63 16.78 6.64
N ALA A 386 11.65 16.01 6.27
CA ALA A 386 11.81 15.45 4.94
C ALA A 386 12.45 14.07 5.05
N GLY A 387 12.16 13.19 4.10
CA GLY A 387 12.77 11.87 4.03
C GLY A 387 12.59 11.19 2.68
N TYR A 388 13.15 10.00 2.60
CA TYR A 388 13.13 9.14 1.42
C TYR A 388 13.06 7.68 1.86
N ARG A 389 12.23 6.86 1.23
CA ARG A 389 12.04 5.43 1.52
C ARG A 389 12.15 4.64 0.22
N ALA A 390 13.16 3.78 0.07
CA ALA A 390 13.31 2.91 -1.10
C ALA A 390 12.84 1.48 -0.80
N ASP A 391 12.19 0.81 -1.75
CA ASP A 391 12.10 -0.66 -1.77
C ASP A 391 13.33 -1.23 -2.47
N VAL A 392 14.21 -1.91 -1.71
CA VAL A 392 15.43 -2.52 -2.29
C VAL A 392 15.13 -3.77 -3.13
N LYS A 393 13.87 -4.23 -3.15
CA LYS A 393 13.38 -5.31 -4.03
C LYS A 393 12.79 -4.79 -5.34
N ASN A 394 12.44 -3.50 -5.42
CA ASN A 394 11.83 -2.87 -6.61
C ASN A 394 10.48 -3.54 -7.02
N ASN A 395 9.67 -3.94 -6.04
CA ASN A 395 8.38 -4.63 -6.21
C ASN A 395 7.19 -3.80 -5.69
N ASP A 396 7.45 -3.03 -4.63
CA ASP A 396 6.84 -1.72 -4.41
C ASP A 396 7.86 -0.66 -4.89
N SER A 397 7.46 0.61 -4.88
CA SER A 397 8.26 1.69 -5.45
C SER A 397 9.08 2.42 -4.35
N ASN A 398 9.63 3.64 -4.53
CA ASN A 398 10.61 4.35 -3.66
C ASN A 398 10.35 5.83 -3.10
N VAL A 399 9.44 6.18 -2.16
CA VAL A 399 8.90 7.57 -1.93
C VAL A 399 9.88 8.65 -1.47
N VAL A 400 9.65 9.88 -1.94
CA VAL A 400 10.01 11.12 -1.21
C VAL A 400 8.87 11.52 -0.27
N THR A 401 9.20 11.89 0.97
CA THR A 401 8.22 12.29 1.99
C THR A 401 8.57 13.64 2.60
N GLY A 402 7.56 14.38 3.07
CA GLY A 402 7.75 15.63 3.80
C GLY A 402 6.61 15.90 4.78
N GLY A 403 6.86 16.75 5.77
CA GLY A 403 5.85 17.04 6.78
C GLY A 403 6.16 18.21 7.69
N LEU A 404 5.14 18.63 8.44
CA LEU A 404 5.16 19.73 9.38
C LEU A 404 4.58 19.28 10.71
N GLY A 405 5.26 19.60 11.81
CA GLY A 405 4.80 19.37 13.17
C GLY A 405 4.57 20.69 13.90
N PHE A 406 3.41 20.85 14.52
CA PHE A 406 3.01 22.03 15.28
C PHE A 406 2.73 21.66 16.73
N ALA A 407 3.52 22.20 17.67
CA ALA A 407 3.48 21.87 19.09
C ALA A 407 3.21 23.10 19.98
N PRO A 408 2.02 23.76 19.89
CA PRO A 408 1.66 24.85 20.79
C PRO A 408 1.77 24.42 22.27
N PHE A 409 2.58 25.16 23.02
CA PHE A 409 2.83 24.97 24.45
C PHE A 409 3.38 23.58 24.84
N ASN A 410 3.92 22.79 23.90
CA ASN A 410 4.42 21.43 24.11
C ASN A 410 3.39 20.48 24.79
N ARG A 411 2.10 20.69 24.54
CA ARG A 411 1.00 19.84 25.09
C ARG A 411 0.10 19.22 24.06
N VAL A 412 -0.07 19.91 22.93
CA VAL A 412 -0.84 19.42 21.78
C VAL A 412 0.10 19.49 20.59
N HIS A 413 0.28 18.36 19.91
CA HIS A 413 1.16 18.19 18.77
C HIS A 413 0.31 17.74 17.58
N LEU A 414 0.24 18.57 16.55
CA LEU A 414 -0.38 18.24 15.27
C LEU A 414 0.73 18.00 14.25
N ASP A 415 0.86 16.77 13.78
CA ASP A 415 1.80 16.40 12.74
C ASP A 415 1.03 16.11 11.44
N LEU A 416 1.50 16.69 10.34
CA LEU A 416 0.96 16.50 8.98
C LEU A 416 2.07 15.97 8.08
N MET A 417 1.75 15.02 7.21
CA MET A 417 2.67 14.46 6.21
C MET A 417 2.04 14.39 4.82
N GLY A 418 2.90 14.46 3.81
CA GLY A 418 2.62 14.09 2.43
C GLY A 418 3.76 13.29 1.84
N LEU A 419 3.44 12.40 0.90
CA LEU A 419 4.38 11.58 0.14
C LEU A 419 4.04 11.55 -1.35
N TYR A 420 5.04 11.41 -2.21
CA TYR A 420 4.91 11.41 -3.66
C TYR A 420 6.07 10.68 -4.36
N GLY A 421 5.84 10.16 -5.58
CA GLY A 421 6.89 9.95 -6.58
C GLY A 421 6.56 9.08 -7.82
N GLU A 422 7.30 7.99 -8.03
CA GLU A 422 7.14 7.00 -9.13
C GLU A 422 5.73 6.41 -9.14
N ASP A 423 5.37 5.77 -10.26
CA ASP A 423 4.18 4.90 -10.36
C ASP A 423 2.88 5.59 -9.90
N GLU A 424 2.84 6.90 -10.17
CA GLU A 424 1.79 7.85 -9.81
C GLU A 424 1.34 7.75 -8.35
N THR A 425 2.24 7.35 -7.45
CA THR A 425 1.91 7.25 -6.04
C THR A 425 1.85 8.61 -5.37
N TRP A 426 0.82 8.76 -4.55
CA TRP A 426 0.64 9.89 -3.65
C TRP A 426 0.05 9.41 -2.33
N GLY A 427 0.24 10.22 -1.30
CA GLY A 427 -0.35 9.95 0.00
C GLY A 427 -0.24 11.11 0.95
N ALA A 428 -1.04 11.06 1.99
CA ALA A 428 -1.11 12.07 3.02
C ALA A 428 -1.49 11.43 4.35
N GLY A 429 -1.11 12.09 5.45
CA GLY A 429 -1.46 11.65 6.79
C GLY A 429 -1.44 12.78 7.80
N ALA A 430 -2.11 12.53 8.92
CA ALA A 430 -2.23 13.46 10.03
C ALA A 430 -2.24 12.70 11.35
N GLN A 431 -1.64 13.29 12.37
CA GLN A 431 -1.59 12.74 13.73
C GLN A 431 -1.78 13.84 14.74
N LEU A 432 -2.53 13.53 15.80
CA LEU A 432 -2.76 14.43 16.93
C LEU A 432 -2.29 13.75 18.20
N THR A 433 -1.24 14.30 18.82
CA THR A 433 -0.69 13.78 20.07
C THR A 433 -0.92 14.79 21.20
N MET A 434 -1.33 14.32 22.37
CA MET A 434 -1.57 15.14 23.56
C MET A 434 -0.75 14.63 24.75
N THR A 435 -0.11 15.53 25.47
CA THR A 435 0.66 15.22 26.70
C THR A 435 0.07 16.04 27.86
N PHE A 436 -0.20 15.37 28.99
CA PHE A 436 -1.06 15.88 30.08
C PHE A 436 -0.29 16.40 31.29
#